data_AF-A0A0D8J9N9-F1
#
_entry.id   AF-A0A0D8J9N9-F1
#
_cell.length_a   1.000
_cell.length_b   1.000
_cell.length_c   1.000
_cell.angle_alpha   90.00
_cell.angle_beta   90.00
_cell.angle_gamma   90.00
#
_symmetry.space_group_name_H-M   'P 1'
#
loop_
_entity.id
_entity.type
_entity.pdbx_description
1 polymer ?
#
loop_
_entity_poly.entity_id
_entity_poly.type
_entity_poly.pdbx_seq_one_letter_code
_entity_poly.pdbx_strand_id
1 'polypeptide(L)'
;MDLIKQNIGLTISILATIITTFLSIYYGFKSARVAKKFETLQIMTKRISWEEVEIGITKLFDEVEKKFHPEAVLCMSERGAAIITMVYSKSKRNLPVFISFWQSQHKKPINMEDTGFIELESRNRKFYLPESILKFKGKKILIMDDWSYSGDAMCQVYSFLSKSGIPDSDMRFMTLVASNVAKKKGKPTPNQFYSYYTRNDNDFYFPWGKAT
;
A
#
# COMPACT_ATOMS: atom_id res chain seq x y z
N MET A 1 -36.84 -26.74 59.44
CA MET A 1 -35.88 -25.61 59.44
C MET A 1 -34.90 -25.70 58.27
N ASP A 2 -34.51 -26.91 57.84
CA ASP A 2 -33.53 -27.11 56.76
C ASP A 2 -34.07 -26.80 55.36
N LEU A 3 -35.35 -27.08 55.07
CA LEU A 3 -36.01 -26.70 53.80
C LEU A 3 -35.99 -25.18 53.54
N ILE A 4 -36.15 -24.36 54.58
CA ILE A 4 -36.14 -22.90 54.47
C ILE A 4 -34.71 -22.41 54.16
N LYS A 5 -33.70 -22.98 54.83
CA LYS A 5 -32.29 -22.65 54.57
C LYS A 5 -31.85 -23.07 53.16
N GLN A 6 -32.31 -24.21 52.68
CA GLN A 6 -32.00 -24.72 51.34
C GLN A 6 -32.62 -23.83 50.24
N ASN A 7 -33.86 -23.39 50.41
CA ASN A 7 -34.53 -22.47 49.48
C ASN A 7 -33.87 -21.08 49.45
N ILE A 8 -33.40 -20.59 50.60
CA ILE A 8 -32.66 -19.31 50.68
C ILE A 8 -31.32 -19.42 49.93
N GLY A 9 -30.57 -20.51 50.12
CA GLY A 9 -29.30 -20.73 49.42
C GLY A 9 -29.46 -20.81 47.90
N LEU A 10 -30.50 -21.50 47.42
CA LEU A 10 -30.82 -21.60 46.00
C LEU A 10 -31.16 -20.22 45.40
N THR A 11 -31.95 -19.43 46.12
CA THR A 11 -32.37 -18.08 45.67
C THR A 11 -31.17 -17.15 45.54
N ILE A 12 -30.26 -17.16 46.52
CA ILE A 12 -29.03 -16.35 46.49
C ILE A 12 -28.13 -16.79 45.33
N SER A 13 -28.00 -18.09 45.08
CA SER A 13 -27.18 -18.59 43.97
C SER A 13 -27.76 -18.17 42.61
N ILE A 14 -29.08 -18.24 42.42
CA ILE A 14 -29.74 -17.80 41.18
C ILE A 14 -29.53 -16.30 40.96
N LEU A 15 -29.70 -15.49 42.00
CA LEU A 15 -29.45 -14.05 41.95
C LEU A 15 -27.99 -13.73 41.58
N ALA A 16 -27.03 -14.43 42.19
CA ALA A 16 -25.61 -14.27 41.86
C ALA A 16 -25.30 -14.63 40.40
N THR A 17 -25.90 -15.70 39.86
CA THR A 17 -25.75 -16.09 38.45
C THR A 17 -26.34 -15.05 37.49
N ILE A 18 -27.51 -14.49 37.82
CA ILE A 18 -28.13 -13.44 37.01
C ILE A 18 -27.25 -12.18 36.99
N ILE A 19 -26.79 -11.74 38.16
CA ILE A 19 -25.94 -10.55 38.30
C ILE A 19 -24.62 -10.73 37.55
N THR A 20 -23.95 -11.88 37.70
CA THR A 20 -22.69 -12.17 37.00
C THR A 20 -22.88 -12.20 35.49
N THR A 21 -23.95 -12.83 34.99
CA THR A 21 -24.26 -12.86 33.56
C THR A 21 -24.52 -11.45 33.01
N PHE A 22 -25.30 -10.63 33.71
CA PHE A 22 -25.55 -9.25 33.33
C PHE A 22 -24.26 -8.41 33.30
N LEU A 23 -23.41 -8.55 34.32
CA LEU A 23 -22.11 -7.86 34.36
C LEU A 23 -21.21 -8.31 33.21
N SER A 24 -21.13 -9.61 32.92
CA SER A 24 -20.34 -10.13 31.79
C SER A 24 -20.80 -9.57 30.45
N ILE A 25 -22.12 -9.52 30.20
CA ILE A 25 -22.69 -8.94 28.98
C ILE A 25 -22.35 -7.43 28.90
N TYR A 26 -22.56 -6.69 29.99
CA TYR A 26 -22.31 -5.26 30.05
C TYR A 26 -20.83 -4.92 29.80
N TYR A 27 -19.90 -5.61 30.48
CA TYR A 27 -18.46 -5.41 30.29
C TYR A 27 -17.99 -5.88 28.91
N GLY A 28 -18.61 -6.91 28.34
CA GLY A 28 -18.36 -7.35 26.96
C GLY A 28 -18.70 -6.28 25.93
N PHE A 29 -19.87 -5.65 26.03
CA PHE A 29 -20.22 -4.54 25.13
C PHE A 29 -19.33 -3.31 25.34
N LYS A 30 -19.00 -2.98 26.59
CA LYS A 30 -18.13 -1.84 26.92
C LYS A 30 -16.71 -2.06 26.37
N SER A 31 -16.14 -3.25 26.52
CA SER A 31 -14.80 -3.57 26.02
C SER A 31 -14.75 -3.53 24.50
N ALA A 32 -15.77 -4.07 23.81
CA ALA A 32 -15.89 -3.97 22.35
C ALA A 32 -15.93 -2.52 21.85
N ARG A 33 -16.66 -1.64 22.55
CA ARG A 33 -16.73 -0.21 22.21
C ARG A 33 -15.39 0.50 22.42
N VAL A 34 -14.69 0.19 23.51
CA VAL A 34 -13.36 0.75 23.79
C VAL A 34 -12.34 0.26 22.76
N ALA A 35 -12.36 -1.03 22.41
CA ALA A 35 -11.50 -1.61 21.38
C ALA A 35 -11.69 -0.90 20.03
N LYS A 36 -12.94 -0.71 19.59
CA LYS A 36 -13.25 0.02 18.35
C LYS A 36 -12.76 1.48 18.38
N LYS A 37 -12.90 2.16 19.52
CA LYS A 37 -12.39 3.54 19.69
C LYS A 37 -10.87 3.57 19.61
N PHE A 38 -10.20 2.62 20.25
CA PHE A 38 -8.75 2.51 20.23
C PHE A 38 -8.21 2.17 18.84
N GLU A 39 -8.85 1.26 18.12
CA GLU A 39 -8.55 0.95 16.73
C GLU A 39 -8.71 2.19 15.84
N THR A 40 -9.81 2.93 15.99
CA THR A 40 -10.06 4.18 15.25
C THR A 40 -8.96 5.21 15.51
N LEU A 41 -8.56 5.38 16.78
CA LEU A 41 -7.47 6.28 17.16
C LEU A 41 -6.12 5.83 16.59
N GLN A 42 -5.82 4.53 16.60
CA GLN A 42 -4.62 4.01 15.96
C GLN A 42 -4.60 4.23 14.44
N ILE A 43 -5.75 4.08 13.78
CA ILE A 43 -5.87 4.39 12.35
C ILE A 43 -5.60 5.88 12.13
N MET A 44 -6.20 6.76 12.93
CA MET A 44 -6.01 8.21 12.81
C MET A 44 -4.54 8.62 12.99
N THR A 45 -3.82 8.03 13.95
CA THR A 45 -2.41 8.37 14.19
C THR A 45 -1.45 7.80 13.14
N LYS A 46 -1.85 6.72 12.45
CA LYS A 46 -1.05 6.07 11.40
C LYS A 46 -1.49 6.45 9.98
N ARG A 47 -2.44 7.38 9.83
CA ARG A 47 -2.99 7.80 8.54
C ARG A 47 -2.26 9.03 8.01
N ILE A 48 -1.97 9.03 6.71
CA ILE A 48 -1.58 10.22 5.96
C ILE A 48 -2.82 10.88 5.34
N SER A 49 -2.90 12.20 5.41
CA SER A 49 -3.96 13.00 4.80
C SER A 49 -3.76 13.18 3.28
N TRP A 50 -4.82 13.59 2.57
CA TRP A 50 -4.70 13.93 1.14
C TRP A 50 -3.73 15.08 0.89
N GLU A 51 -3.72 16.08 1.76
CA GLU A 51 -2.80 17.21 1.68
C GLU A 51 -1.34 16.76 1.82
N GLU A 52 -1.04 15.89 2.78
CA GLU A 52 0.30 15.32 2.94
C GLU A 52 0.71 14.45 1.74
N VAL A 53 -0.22 13.67 1.18
CA VAL A 53 0.01 12.91 -0.07
C VAL A 53 0.40 13.86 -1.19
N GLU A 54 -0.37 14.91 -1.39
CA GLU A 54 -0.19 15.88 -2.47
C GLU A 54 1.13 16.65 -2.33
N ILE A 55 1.44 17.15 -1.13
CA ILE A 55 2.71 17.82 -0.83
C ILE A 55 3.88 16.85 -1.05
N GLY A 56 3.76 15.63 -0.53
CA GLY A 56 4.82 14.63 -0.60
C GLY A 56 5.13 14.23 -2.04
N ILE A 57 4.11 13.91 -2.83
CA ILE A 57 4.31 13.46 -4.22
C ILE A 57 4.79 14.59 -5.13
N THR A 58 4.31 15.82 -4.92
CA THR A 58 4.75 17.00 -5.68
C THR A 58 6.24 17.27 -5.43
N LYS A 59 6.65 17.36 -4.16
CA LYS A 59 8.06 17.59 -3.80
C LYS A 59 8.98 16.48 -4.31
N LEU A 60 8.52 15.23 -4.19
CA LEU A 60 9.29 14.08 -4.63
C LEU A 60 9.45 14.07 -6.16
N PHE A 61 8.38 14.37 -6.90
CA PHE A 61 8.44 14.50 -8.35
C PHE A 61 9.36 15.64 -8.79
N ASP A 62 9.28 16.81 -8.14
CA ASP A 62 10.19 17.94 -8.43
C ASP A 62 11.67 17.58 -8.23
N GLU A 63 11.98 16.76 -7.22
CA GLU A 63 13.34 16.27 -7.00
C GLU A 63 13.82 15.36 -8.12
N VAL A 64 12.97 14.40 -8.51
CA VAL A 64 13.25 13.47 -9.61
C VAL A 64 13.36 14.22 -10.94
N GLU A 65 12.48 15.18 -11.20
CA GLU A 65 12.48 16.01 -12.39
C GLU A 65 13.80 16.78 -12.55
N LYS A 66 14.32 17.36 -11.46
CA LYS A 66 15.60 18.09 -11.46
C LYS A 66 16.82 17.20 -11.69
N LYS A 67 16.82 15.97 -11.14
CA LYS A 67 17.99 15.08 -11.15
C LYS A 67 18.00 14.12 -12.33
N PHE A 68 16.84 13.65 -12.75
CA PHE A 68 16.68 12.58 -13.72
C PHE A 68 16.03 13.07 -14.99
N HIS A 69 15.01 13.93 -14.90
CA HIS A 69 14.24 14.46 -16.04
C HIS A 69 13.55 13.34 -16.84
N PRO A 70 12.58 12.63 -16.24
CA PRO A 70 11.87 11.52 -16.89
C PRO A 70 11.13 11.98 -18.14
N GLU A 71 11.03 11.09 -19.12
CA GLU A 71 10.29 11.27 -20.37
C GLU A 71 9.01 10.43 -20.42
N ALA A 72 8.88 9.43 -19.54
CA ALA A 72 7.68 8.63 -19.34
C ALA A 72 7.56 8.19 -17.87
N VAL A 73 6.33 7.85 -17.46
CA VAL A 73 6.04 7.31 -16.13
C VAL A 73 5.40 5.93 -16.27
N LEU A 74 5.90 4.94 -15.53
CA LEU A 74 5.26 3.64 -15.33
C LEU A 74 4.73 3.56 -13.89
N CYS A 75 3.42 3.66 -13.72
CA CYS A 75 2.74 3.46 -12.46
C CYS A 75 2.54 1.96 -12.21
N MET A 76 3.05 1.48 -11.08
CA MET A 76 3.03 0.07 -10.66
C MET A 76 1.63 -0.41 -10.25
N SER A 77 0.72 0.51 -9.97
CA SER A 77 -0.64 0.26 -9.52
C SER A 77 -1.61 1.37 -9.95
N GLU A 78 -2.91 1.12 -9.86
CA GLU A 78 -3.94 2.14 -10.11
C GLU A 78 -3.84 3.29 -9.09
N ARG A 79 -3.37 3.00 -7.87
CA ARG A 79 -3.14 3.99 -6.82
C ARG A 79 -1.94 4.88 -7.15
N GLY A 80 -0.86 4.28 -7.66
CA GLY A 80 0.27 5.01 -8.25
C GLY A 80 -0.16 5.95 -9.37
N ALA A 81 -1.10 5.51 -10.21
CA ALA A 81 -1.68 6.33 -11.27
C ALA A 81 -2.51 7.50 -10.72
N ALA A 82 -3.30 7.27 -9.67
CA ALA A 82 -4.09 8.34 -9.04
C ALA A 82 -3.19 9.44 -8.45
N ILE A 83 -2.08 9.09 -7.79
CA ILE A 83 -1.18 10.07 -7.18
C ILE A 83 -0.37 10.85 -8.23
N ILE A 84 -0.01 10.27 -9.39
CA ILE A 84 0.69 11.04 -10.43
C ILE A 84 -0.21 12.08 -11.09
N THR A 85 -1.52 11.80 -11.18
CA THR A 85 -2.49 12.80 -11.66
C THR A 85 -2.49 14.06 -10.78
N MET A 86 -2.24 13.93 -9.47
CA MET A 86 -2.11 15.08 -8.56
C MET A 86 -0.87 15.93 -8.85
N VAL A 87 0.22 15.31 -9.30
CA VAL A 87 1.40 16.05 -9.75
C VAL A 87 1.09 16.78 -11.05
N TYR A 88 0.43 16.11 -12.00
CA TYR A 88 0.19 16.68 -13.33
C TYR A 88 -0.82 17.82 -13.33
N SER A 89 -1.76 17.86 -12.38
CA SER A 89 -2.64 19.01 -12.21
C SER A 89 -1.88 20.29 -11.81
N LYS A 90 -0.64 20.16 -11.30
CA LYS A 90 0.23 21.26 -10.86
C LYS A 90 1.46 21.47 -11.74
N SER A 91 1.89 20.44 -12.46
CA SER A 91 3.05 20.48 -13.35
C SER A 91 2.68 21.05 -14.71
N LYS A 92 3.63 21.75 -15.34
CA LYS A 92 3.50 22.18 -16.75
C LYS A 92 3.90 21.08 -17.75
N ARG A 93 4.51 19.98 -17.28
CA ARG A 93 4.85 18.81 -18.11
C ARG A 93 3.80 17.72 -17.92
N ASN A 94 3.27 17.26 -19.04
CA ASN A 94 2.50 16.02 -19.14
C ASN A 94 3.38 14.97 -19.80
N LEU A 95 3.73 13.91 -19.07
CA LEU A 95 4.47 12.77 -19.63
C LEU A 95 3.48 11.66 -19.99
N PRO A 96 3.79 10.80 -20.96
CA PRO A 96 3.09 9.54 -21.14
C PRO A 96 3.08 8.72 -19.85
N VAL A 97 1.89 8.31 -19.40
CA VAL A 97 1.70 7.47 -18.21
C VAL A 97 1.25 6.09 -18.63
N PHE A 98 2.00 5.10 -18.19
CA PHE A 98 1.70 3.68 -18.35
C PHE A 98 1.23 3.16 -17.00
N ILE A 99 0.12 2.43 -16.98
CA ILE A 99 -0.45 1.89 -15.75
C ILE A 99 -0.33 0.38 -15.83
N SER A 100 0.44 -0.20 -14.91
CA SER A 100 0.37 -1.63 -14.61
C SER A 100 -0.60 -1.88 -13.47
N PHE A 101 -1.08 -3.11 -13.40
CA PHE A 101 -1.86 -3.58 -12.27
C PHE A 101 -1.32 -4.93 -11.82
N TRP A 102 -1.72 -5.35 -10.63
CA TRP A 102 -1.34 -6.63 -10.08
C TRP A 102 -2.56 -7.42 -9.63
N GLN A 103 -2.42 -8.73 -9.66
CA GLN A 103 -3.42 -9.66 -9.20
C GLN A 103 -2.82 -10.59 -8.15
N SER A 104 -3.54 -10.78 -7.05
CA SER A 104 -3.22 -11.87 -6.12
C SER A 104 -3.39 -13.21 -6.83
N GLN A 105 -2.43 -14.12 -6.66
CA GLN A 105 -2.51 -15.47 -7.23
C GLN A 105 -3.71 -16.29 -6.75
N HIS A 106 -4.37 -15.87 -5.66
CA HIS A 106 -5.57 -16.54 -5.15
C HIS A 106 -6.86 -16.14 -5.90
N LYS A 107 -6.79 -15.16 -6.80
CA LYS A 107 -7.93 -14.79 -7.66
C LYS A 107 -7.92 -15.62 -8.94
N LYS A 108 -9.10 -15.77 -9.55
CA LYS A 108 -9.22 -16.42 -10.87
C LYS A 108 -8.30 -15.73 -11.88
N PRO A 109 -7.48 -16.45 -12.66
CA PRO A 109 -6.63 -15.87 -13.69
C PRO A 109 -7.45 -14.98 -14.63
N ILE A 110 -6.86 -13.85 -15.03
CA ILE A 110 -7.42 -13.00 -16.09
C ILE A 110 -6.81 -13.50 -17.40
N ASN A 111 -7.63 -13.71 -18.43
CA ASN A 111 -7.07 -13.96 -19.77
C ASN A 111 -6.52 -12.62 -20.31
N MET A 112 -5.22 -12.59 -20.55
CA MET A 112 -4.51 -11.42 -21.06
C MET A 112 -4.13 -11.55 -22.54
N GLU A 113 -4.56 -12.60 -23.22
CA GLU A 113 -4.36 -12.76 -24.67
C GLU A 113 -4.85 -11.51 -25.42
N ASP A 114 -4.01 -11.01 -26.33
CA ASP A 114 -4.27 -9.85 -27.18
C ASP A 114 -4.58 -8.52 -26.46
N THR A 115 -4.33 -8.43 -25.15
CA THR A 115 -4.57 -7.20 -24.37
C THR A 115 -3.42 -6.19 -24.44
N GLY A 116 -2.26 -6.57 -24.98
CA GLY A 116 -1.05 -5.74 -25.00
C GLY A 116 -0.40 -5.58 -23.62
N PHE A 117 -0.59 -6.54 -22.71
CA PHE A 117 0.07 -6.60 -21.42
C PHE A 117 0.97 -7.83 -21.30
N ILE A 118 2.12 -7.61 -20.66
CA ILE A 118 3.10 -8.62 -20.32
C ILE A 118 2.85 -9.08 -18.89
N GLU A 119 2.63 -10.38 -18.71
CA GLU A 119 2.53 -10.98 -17.39
C GLU A 119 3.94 -11.24 -16.81
N LEU A 120 4.18 -10.72 -15.60
CA LEU A 120 5.36 -11.02 -14.79
C LEU A 120 4.91 -11.79 -13.54
N GLU A 121 5.45 -12.99 -13.38
CA GLU A 121 5.14 -13.83 -12.23
C GLU A 121 6.04 -13.51 -11.03
N SER A 122 5.41 -13.34 -9.87
CA SER A 122 6.06 -13.19 -8.56
C SER A 122 5.68 -14.33 -7.64
N ARG A 123 6.29 -14.40 -6.44
CA ARG A 123 5.98 -15.48 -5.49
C ARG A 123 4.50 -15.57 -5.12
N ASN A 124 3.84 -14.41 -4.94
CA ASN A 124 2.45 -14.36 -4.45
C ASN A 124 1.54 -13.45 -5.30
N ARG A 125 2.08 -12.87 -6.39
CA ARG A 125 1.39 -11.84 -7.20
C ARG A 125 1.73 -12.05 -8.67
N LYS A 126 0.80 -11.73 -9.55
CA LYS A 126 1.03 -11.53 -10.99
C LYS A 126 1.00 -10.04 -11.26
N PHE A 127 1.98 -9.52 -11.99
CA PHE A 127 2.02 -8.12 -12.44
C PHE A 127 1.77 -8.08 -13.93
N TYR A 128 0.95 -7.15 -14.39
CA TYR A 128 0.62 -6.98 -15.79
C TYR A 128 1.12 -5.62 -16.24
N LEU A 129 2.15 -5.61 -17.08
CA LEU A 129 2.78 -4.39 -17.57
C LEU A 129 2.37 -4.12 -19.01
N PRO A 130 1.99 -2.89 -19.38
CA PRO A 130 1.63 -2.59 -20.75
C PRO A 130 2.88 -2.70 -21.66
N GLU A 131 2.80 -3.52 -22.71
CA GLU A 131 3.87 -3.76 -23.68
C GLU A 131 4.41 -2.48 -24.31
N SER A 132 3.54 -1.47 -24.45
CA SER A 132 3.86 -0.16 -24.99
C SER A 132 5.00 0.55 -24.26
N ILE A 133 5.28 0.20 -22.99
CA ILE A 133 6.44 0.76 -22.26
C ILE A 133 7.76 0.42 -22.94
N LEU A 134 7.85 -0.71 -23.64
CA LEU A 134 9.08 -1.13 -24.33
C LEU A 134 9.40 -0.24 -25.54
N LYS A 135 8.40 0.49 -26.07
CA LYS A 135 8.60 1.49 -27.14
C LYS A 135 9.37 2.72 -26.64
N PHE A 136 9.57 2.87 -25.32
CA PHE A 136 10.34 3.93 -24.68
C PHE A 136 11.79 3.51 -24.38
N LYS A 137 12.34 2.52 -25.10
CA LYS A 137 13.76 2.20 -25.03
C LYS A 137 14.61 3.41 -25.44
N GLY A 138 15.64 3.72 -24.65
CA GLY A 138 16.47 4.92 -24.81
C GLY A 138 15.82 6.21 -24.30
N LYS A 139 14.69 6.10 -23.59
CA LYS A 139 14.03 7.19 -22.88
C LYS A 139 14.14 6.99 -21.39
N LYS A 140 14.17 8.09 -20.64
CA LYS A 140 14.21 8.05 -19.18
C LYS A 140 12.83 7.71 -18.61
N ILE A 141 12.71 6.56 -17.96
CA ILE A 141 11.46 6.05 -17.40
C ILE A 141 11.48 6.20 -15.88
N LEU A 142 10.47 6.90 -15.35
CA LEU A 142 10.19 6.93 -13.93
C LEU A 142 9.18 5.84 -13.58
N ILE A 143 9.59 4.88 -12.77
CA ILE A 143 8.74 3.81 -12.26
C ILE A 143 8.23 4.24 -10.90
N MET A 144 6.92 4.20 -10.67
CA MET A 144 6.36 4.72 -9.42
C MET A 144 5.28 3.85 -8.80
N ASP A 145 5.16 3.95 -7.48
CA ASP A 145 4.05 3.37 -6.72
C ASP A 145 3.63 4.28 -5.57
N ASP A 146 2.53 3.96 -4.89
CA ASP A 146 2.15 4.66 -3.65
C ASP A 146 2.96 4.17 -2.44
N TRP A 147 3.19 2.85 -2.37
CA TRP A 147 3.92 2.21 -1.29
C TRP A 147 4.89 1.14 -1.76
N SER A 148 6.10 1.15 -1.21
CA SER A 148 7.04 0.05 -1.31
C SER A 148 7.36 -0.55 0.06
N TYR A 149 6.85 -1.76 0.32
CA TYR A 149 7.14 -2.48 1.55
C TYR A 149 8.43 -3.31 1.45
N SER A 150 8.50 -4.32 0.58
CA SER A 150 9.69 -5.17 0.42
C SER A 150 10.60 -4.75 -0.74
N GLY A 151 10.07 -3.98 -1.69
CA GLY A 151 10.73 -3.64 -2.95
C GLY A 151 10.65 -4.74 -4.03
N ASP A 152 10.10 -5.92 -3.74
CA ASP A 152 10.20 -7.08 -4.65
C ASP A 152 9.49 -6.84 -6.00
N ALA A 153 8.32 -6.19 -5.98
CA ALA A 153 7.58 -5.81 -7.19
C ALA A 153 8.42 -4.91 -8.11
N MET A 154 9.02 -3.88 -7.53
CA MET A 154 9.91 -2.95 -8.25
C MET A 154 11.13 -3.67 -8.82
N CYS A 155 11.68 -4.64 -8.10
CA CYS A 155 12.81 -5.44 -8.59
C CYS A 155 12.45 -6.28 -9.80
N GLN A 156 11.24 -6.85 -9.81
CA GLN A 156 10.78 -7.68 -10.91
C GLN A 156 10.56 -6.87 -12.17
N VAL A 157 9.90 -5.71 -12.02
CA VAL A 157 9.74 -4.77 -13.12
C VAL A 157 11.07 -4.25 -13.62
N TYR A 158 11.97 -3.85 -12.72
CA TYR A 158 13.33 -3.45 -13.08
C TYR A 158 14.06 -4.53 -13.87
N SER A 159 14.07 -5.77 -13.34
CA SER A 159 14.77 -6.89 -13.95
C SER A 159 14.21 -7.21 -15.32
N PHE A 160 12.88 -7.10 -15.49
CA PHE A 160 12.21 -7.29 -16.75
C PHE A 160 12.58 -6.21 -17.78
N LEU A 161 12.50 -4.93 -17.39
CA LEU A 161 12.83 -3.81 -18.28
C LEU A 161 14.31 -3.81 -18.67
N SER A 162 15.20 -4.12 -17.71
CA SER A 162 16.64 -4.26 -17.95
C SER A 162 16.94 -5.39 -18.95
N LYS A 163 16.33 -6.57 -18.77
CA LYS A 163 16.43 -7.69 -19.74
C LYS A 163 15.85 -7.36 -21.11
N SER A 164 14.87 -6.46 -21.17
CA SER A 164 14.29 -5.93 -22.41
C SER A 164 15.18 -4.86 -23.07
N GLY A 165 16.34 -4.55 -22.48
CA GLY A 165 17.35 -3.66 -23.02
C GLY A 165 17.17 -2.19 -22.65
N ILE A 166 16.39 -1.87 -21.61
CA ILE A 166 16.34 -0.51 -21.04
C ILE A 166 17.51 -0.38 -20.06
N PRO A 167 18.46 0.55 -20.27
CA PRO A 167 19.64 0.63 -19.43
C PRO A 167 19.31 1.18 -18.05
N ASP A 168 20.09 0.76 -17.06
CA ASP A 168 19.94 1.16 -15.66
C ASP A 168 20.03 2.69 -15.47
N SER A 169 20.80 3.37 -16.32
CA SER A 169 20.88 4.84 -16.32
C SER A 169 19.53 5.51 -16.55
N ASP A 170 18.64 4.84 -17.30
CA ASP A 170 17.39 5.37 -17.82
C ASP A 170 16.18 4.92 -17.00
N MET A 171 16.40 4.33 -15.83
CA MET A 171 15.33 3.94 -14.90
C MET A 171 15.53 4.57 -13.53
N ARG A 172 14.47 5.18 -12.99
CA ARG A 172 14.40 5.61 -11.59
C ARG A 172 13.10 5.15 -10.96
N PHE A 173 13.14 4.95 -9.65
CA PHE A 173 12.03 4.47 -8.85
C PHE A 173 11.60 5.55 -7.89
N MET A 174 10.30 5.75 -7.76
CA MET A 174 9.72 6.72 -6.86
C MET A 174 8.55 6.10 -6.10
N THR A 175 8.49 6.30 -4.80
CA THR A 175 7.32 5.91 -4.00
C THR A 175 7.00 6.97 -2.98
N LEU A 176 5.73 7.24 -2.73
CA LEU A 176 5.38 8.22 -1.70
C LEU A 176 5.85 7.73 -0.32
N VAL A 177 5.61 6.46 -0.02
CA VAL A 177 6.00 5.83 1.24
C VAL A 177 6.88 4.61 0.96
N ALA A 178 7.95 4.45 1.73
CA ALA A 178 8.80 3.25 1.71
C ALA A 178 8.96 2.69 3.13
N SER A 179 9.11 1.38 3.25
CA SER A 179 9.55 0.79 4.51
C SER A 179 11.07 0.84 4.67
N ASN A 180 11.57 0.69 5.90
CA ASN A 180 13.01 0.48 6.10
C ASN A 180 13.51 -0.79 5.41
N VAL A 181 12.66 -1.81 5.25
CA VAL A 181 13.02 -3.04 4.53
C VAL A 181 13.25 -2.75 3.06
N ALA A 182 12.35 -2.00 2.41
CA ALA A 182 12.51 -1.58 1.03
C ALA A 182 13.78 -0.74 0.84
N LYS A 183 14.01 0.24 1.73
CA LYS A 183 15.21 1.09 1.67
C LYS A 183 16.51 0.30 1.89
N LYS A 184 16.57 -0.54 2.93
CA LYS A 184 17.79 -1.29 3.31
C LYS A 184 18.14 -2.37 2.28
N LYS A 185 17.14 -3.01 1.67
CA LYS A 185 17.40 -3.99 0.61
C LYS A 185 18.06 -3.34 -0.61
N GLY A 186 18.00 -2.02 -0.75
CA GLY A 186 18.77 -1.26 -1.75
C GLY A 186 18.44 -1.67 -3.17
N LYS A 187 17.20 -2.09 -3.43
CA LYS A 187 16.80 -2.58 -4.76
C LYS A 187 15.84 -1.60 -5.44
N PRO A 188 16.01 -1.35 -6.75
CA PRO A 188 17.03 -1.95 -7.61
C PRO A 188 18.43 -1.36 -7.44
N THR A 189 18.59 -0.10 -7.03
CA THR A 189 19.81 0.42 -6.36
C THR A 189 19.45 1.61 -5.44
N PRO A 190 20.20 1.89 -4.35
CA PRO A 190 19.89 3.00 -3.42
C PRO A 190 19.87 4.37 -4.09
N ASN A 191 20.70 4.59 -5.12
CA ASN A 191 20.80 5.87 -5.83
C ASN A 191 19.69 6.07 -6.89
N GLN A 192 18.88 5.04 -7.12
CA GLN A 192 17.77 5.08 -8.07
C GLN A 192 16.41 5.11 -7.39
N PHE A 193 16.36 5.09 -6.05
CA PHE A 193 15.12 4.96 -5.28
C PHE A 193 14.81 6.22 -4.46
N TYR A 194 13.76 6.92 -4.86
CA TYR A 194 13.26 8.12 -4.22
C TYR A 194 12.04 7.78 -3.37
N SER A 195 12.03 8.25 -2.13
CA SER A 195 10.84 8.13 -1.28
C SER A 195 10.69 9.34 -0.38
N TYR A 196 9.46 9.82 -0.19
CA TYR A 196 9.22 10.97 0.68
C TYR A 196 9.10 10.56 2.15
N TYR A 197 8.27 9.57 2.46
CA TYR A 197 8.10 9.04 3.82
C TYR A 197 8.80 7.71 4.02
N THR A 198 9.28 7.48 5.25
CA THR A 198 9.75 6.16 5.70
C THR A 198 8.91 5.69 6.88
N ARG A 199 8.30 4.50 6.78
CA ARG A 199 7.42 3.94 7.81
C ARG A 199 7.76 2.47 8.06
N ASN A 200 7.85 2.07 9.32
CA ASN A 200 8.13 0.67 9.70
C ASN A 200 6.88 -0.12 10.07
N ASP A 201 5.75 0.57 10.16
CA ASP A 201 4.51 -0.01 10.63
C ASP A 201 3.86 -0.81 9.51
N ASN A 202 3.49 -2.06 9.80
CA ASN A 202 2.71 -2.89 8.88
C ASN A 202 1.24 -2.40 8.75
N ASP A 203 0.84 -1.47 9.60
CA ASP A 203 -0.52 -0.91 9.69
C ASP A 203 -0.52 0.58 9.36
N PHE A 204 -0.07 0.93 8.16
CA PHE A 204 -0.12 2.29 7.64
C PHE A 204 -1.38 2.51 6.79
N TYR A 205 -1.94 3.72 6.84
CA TYR A 205 -3.18 4.05 6.13
C TYR A 205 -2.99 5.26 5.23
N PHE A 206 -3.30 5.08 3.94
CA PHE A 206 -3.49 6.17 3.00
C PHE A 206 -4.90 6.76 3.12
N PRO A 207 -5.18 7.91 2.48
CA PRO A 207 -6.53 8.44 2.41
C PRO A 207 -7.53 7.44 1.81
N TRP A 208 -7.08 6.60 0.89
CA TRP A 208 -7.87 5.54 0.23
C TRP A 208 -7.89 4.19 0.96
N GLY A 209 -7.30 4.09 2.16
CA GLY A 209 -7.38 2.89 3.00
C GLY A 209 -6.02 2.31 3.37
N LYS A 210 -6.04 1.06 3.86
CA LYS A 210 -4.83 0.39 4.35
C LYS A 210 -3.83 0.19 3.22
N ALA A 211 -2.57 0.48 3.52
CA ALA A 211 -1.46 0.18 2.63
C ALA A 211 -1.35 -1.35 2.46
N THR A 212 -1.14 -1.85 1.23
CA THR A 212 -1.09 -3.30 0.89
C THR A 212 0.00 -3.66 -0.11
#